data_AF-A0A7C1W344-F1
#
_entry.id   AF-A0A7C1W344-F1
#
_cell.length_a   1.000
_cell.length_b   1.000
_cell.length_c   1.000
_cell.angle_alpha   90.00
_cell.angle_beta   90.00
_cell.angle_gamma   90.00
#
_symmetry.space_group_name_H-M   'P 1'
#
loop_
_entity.id
_entity.type
_entity.pdbx_description
1 polymer ?
#
loop_
_entity_poly.entity_id
_entity_poly.type
_entity_poly.pdbx_seq_one_letter_code
_entity_poly.pdbx_strand_id
1 'polypeptide(L)'
;MEPGDTVTVTFQATVDPDRVGTFINKAIVIGTSVIGDVTDEDDSPVGVKGPAIKIVKSVDPSVTYEDGIVEFTMVVTNTGEVPLDPVRVEDILPIGLTYADEADPVPDSVTINPDDTTTIIWNNIGHLDMGESTKLEFKAIFNGEETRSVNVVTAKGTPPNGYPVYDDDDASVTAIVPPHIWKVLSYNGLYRCELCDMDDLFRKAREMNIEFSEDIDRCCEPYDLIEALKNEIEKRGLKNDLRYKQALELIEYAKQCCDDAFETYSEGNHIGSYRWSIKRCKTLREAIELMIEILSPEKCGCSTS
;
A
#
# COMPACT_ATOMS: atom_id res chain seq x y z
N MET A 1 49.09 -35.11 -29.15
CA MET A 1 49.91 -33.90 -29.07
C MET A 1 51.35 -34.35 -28.94
N GLU A 2 52.23 -33.84 -29.80
CA GLU A 2 53.67 -34.06 -29.68
C GLU A 2 54.23 -33.28 -28.47
N PRO A 3 55.38 -33.68 -27.90
CA PRO A 3 56.00 -32.96 -26.81
C PRO A 3 56.27 -31.49 -27.16
N GLY A 4 55.74 -30.56 -26.36
CA GLY A 4 55.86 -29.11 -26.57
C GLY A 4 54.70 -28.47 -27.34
N ASP A 5 53.75 -29.26 -27.86
CA ASP A 5 52.54 -28.72 -28.49
C ASP A 5 51.70 -27.94 -27.47
N THR A 6 51.10 -26.85 -27.95
CA THR A 6 50.14 -26.04 -27.18
C THR A 6 48.84 -25.95 -27.96
N VAL A 7 47.72 -26.19 -27.28
CA VAL A 7 46.37 -25.96 -27.80
C VAL A 7 45.69 -24.93 -26.91
N THR A 8 45.16 -23.86 -27.51
CA THR A 8 44.41 -22.82 -26.81
C THR A 8 42.93 -22.99 -27.12
N VAL A 9 42.11 -23.10 -26.07
CA VAL A 9 40.65 -23.12 -26.17
C VAL A 9 40.12 -21.79 -25.63
N THR A 10 39.34 -21.08 -26.43
CA THR A 10 38.68 -19.83 -26.03
C THR A 10 37.18 -19.97 -26.17
N PHE A 11 36.44 -19.50 -25.17
CA PHE A 11 34.99 -19.37 -25.20
C PHE A 11 34.57 -18.13 -24.41
N GLN A 12 33.35 -17.67 -24.65
CA GLN A 12 32.73 -16.62 -23.85
C GLN A 12 31.63 -17.25 -22.99
N ALA A 13 31.53 -16.80 -21.75
CA ALA A 13 30.45 -17.15 -20.84
C ALA A 13 29.80 -15.88 -20.31
N THR A 14 28.49 -15.93 -20.11
CA THR A 14 27.72 -14.86 -19.48
C THR A 14 27.27 -15.34 -18.11
N VAL A 15 27.27 -14.44 -17.13
CA VAL A 15 26.65 -14.71 -15.84
C VAL A 15 25.13 -14.59 -16.02
N ASP A 16 24.36 -15.48 -15.38
CA ASP A 16 22.91 -15.31 -15.35
C ASP A 16 22.55 -13.95 -14.75
N PRO A 17 21.45 -13.30 -15.22
CA PRO A 17 20.96 -12.08 -14.61
C PRO A 17 20.75 -12.22 -13.09
N ASP A 18 20.91 -11.13 -12.34
CA ASP A 18 20.65 -11.01 -10.89
C ASP A 18 21.56 -11.85 -9.97
N ARG A 19 22.57 -12.49 -10.53
CA ARG A 19 23.61 -13.20 -9.77
C ARG A 19 24.63 -12.20 -9.25
N VAL A 20 24.84 -12.18 -7.94
CA VAL A 20 25.89 -11.39 -7.28
C VAL A 20 26.86 -12.31 -6.52
N GLY A 21 28.08 -11.84 -6.31
CA GLY A 21 29.13 -12.58 -5.61
C GLY A 21 30.15 -13.24 -6.54
N THR A 22 30.93 -14.17 -5.99
CA THR A 22 32.06 -14.80 -6.72
C THR A 22 31.67 -16.16 -7.28
N PHE A 23 31.88 -16.34 -8.58
CA PHE A 23 31.71 -17.61 -9.30
C PHE A 23 33.08 -18.19 -9.65
N ILE A 24 33.22 -19.52 -9.61
CA ILE A 24 34.49 -20.19 -9.93
C ILE A 24 34.31 -20.96 -11.24
N ASN A 25 35.09 -20.60 -12.26
CA ASN A 25 35.22 -21.40 -13.47
C ASN A 25 36.36 -22.40 -13.27
N LYS A 26 36.07 -23.71 -13.40
CA LYS A 26 37.07 -24.77 -13.24
C LYS A 26 37.28 -25.49 -14.58
N ALA A 27 38.53 -25.51 -15.04
CA ALA A 27 38.95 -26.26 -16.22
C ALA A 27 39.61 -27.57 -15.79
N ILE A 28 39.27 -28.67 -16.47
CA ILE A 28 39.86 -29.99 -16.27
C ILE A 28 40.25 -30.52 -17.64
N VAL A 29 41.49 -30.99 -17.78
CA VAL A 29 42.01 -31.60 -19.00
C VAL A 29 42.37 -33.05 -18.75
N ILE A 30 42.09 -33.91 -19.73
CA ILE A 30 42.47 -35.33 -19.72
C ILE A 30 43.28 -35.59 -20.99
N GLY A 31 44.52 -36.04 -20.82
CA GLY A 31 45.39 -36.47 -21.91
C GLY A 31 45.46 -37.99 -21.95
N THR A 32 44.96 -38.60 -23.03
CA THR A 32 45.01 -40.06 -23.23
C THR A 32 46.24 -40.48 -24.03
N SER A 33 46.98 -41.45 -23.50
CA SER A 33 48.14 -42.09 -24.16
C SER A 33 47.96 -43.60 -24.23
N VAL A 34 48.78 -44.27 -25.04
CA VAL A 34 48.81 -45.74 -25.18
C VAL A 34 49.14 -46.47 -23.88
N ILE A 35 49.69 -45.78 -22.88
CA ILE A 35 50.04 -46.32 -21.56
C ILE A 35 49.14 -45.84 -20.42
N GLY A 36 48.15 -44.99 -20.69
CA GLY A 36 47.21 -44.48 -19.69
C GLY A 36 46.86 -43.00 -19.86
N ASP A 37 45.92 -42.55 -19.03
CA ASP A 37 45.44 -41.17 -19.00
C ASP A 37 46.17 -40.36 -17.93
N VAL A 38 46.37 -39.08 -18.20
CA VAL A 38 46.81 -38.07 -17.23
C VAL A 38 45.76 -36.97 -17.13
N THR A 39 45.63 -36.36 -15.97
CA THR A 39 44.66 -35.29 -15.71
C THR A 39 45.33 -34.09 -15.08
N ASP A 40 44.85 -32.89 -15.41
CA ASP A 40 45.23 -31.65 -14.75
C ASP A 40 44.00 -30.74 -14.60
N GLU A 41 44.02 -29.84 -13.63
CA GLU A 41 42.93 -28.91 -13.37
C GLU A 41 43.41 -27.52 -12.94
N ASP A 42 42.64 -26.50 -13.29
CA ASP A 42 42.90 -25.11 -12.91
C ASP A 42 41.58 -24.37 -12.67
N ASP A 43 41.58 -23.35 -11.82
CA ASP A 43 40.40 -22.57 -11.47
C ASP A 43 40.61 -21.06 -11.59
N SER A 44 39.53 -20.35 -11.91
CA SER A 44 39.53 -18.91 -12.10
C SER A 44 38.27 -18.27 -11.51
N PRO A 45 38.39 -17.41 -10.48
CA PRO A 45 37.25 -16.73 -9.89
C PRO A 45 36.80 -15.52 -10.73
N VAL A 46 35.49 -15.32 -10.80
CA VAL A 46 34.80 -14.22 -11.48
C VAL A 46 33.86 -13.55 -10.47
N GLY A 47 34.16 -12.31 -10.08
CA GLY A 47 33.32 -11.52 -9.18
C GLY A 47 32.23 -10.75 -9.93
N VAL A 48 31.00 -10.79 -9.42
CA VAL A 48 29.84 -10.09 -9.99
C VAL A 48 29.28 -9.15 -8.93
N LYS A 49 29.27 -7.86 -9.27
CA LYS A 49 28.88 -6.77 -8.37
C LYS A 49 27.36 -6.54 -8.43
N GLY A 50 26.74 -6.34 -7.28
CA GLY A 50 25.29 -6.15 -7.17
C GLY A 50 24.84 -4.70 -7.22
N PRO A 51 23.87 -4.32 -8.08
CA PRO A 51 23.20 -3.03 -7.97
C PRO A 51 22.20 -3.01 -6.82
N ALA A 52 22.04 -1.86 -6.16
CA ALA A 52 20.99 -1.63 -5.18
C ALA A 52 20.72 -0.12 -5.07
N ILE A 53 19.48 0.25 -4.82
CA ILE A 53 19.05 1.63 -4.62
C ILE A 53 18.23 1.70 -3.34
N LYS A 54 18.26 2.86 -2.69
CA LYS A 54 17.40 3.18 -1.57
C LYS A 54 16.81 4.58 -1.73
N ILE A 55 15.53 4.77 -1.45
CA ILE A 55 14.90 6.07 -1.31
C ILE A 55 14.37 6.22 0.12
N VAL A 56 14.50 7.41 0.69
CA VAL A 56 13.89 7.77 1.96
C VAL A 56 13.10 9.04 1.77
N LYS A 57 11.84 9.05 2.22
CA LYS A 57 10.93 10.18 2.13
C LYS A 57 10.56 10.69 3.52
N SER A 58 10.51 12.01 3.65
CA SER A 58 10.04 12.66 4.87
C SER A 58 9.23 13.91 4.53
N VAL A 59 8.46 14.39 5.49
CA VAL A 59 7.66 15.61 5.38
C VAL A 59 7.79 16.47 6.63
N ASP A 60 7.90 17.79 6.44
CA ASP A 60 7.90 18.77 7.54
C ASP A 60 7.04 20.00 7.19
N PRO A 61 6.09 20.40 8.05
CA PRO A 61 5.57 19.63 9.18
C PRO A 61 4.72 18.43 8.72
N SER A 62 4.71 17.36 9.50
CA SER A 62 3.83 16.19 9.27
C SER A 62 2.40 16.38 9.78
N VAL A 63 2.13 17.51 10.44
CA VAL A 63 0.84 17.87 11.01
C VAL A 63 0.57 19.35 10.73
N THR A 64 -0.51 19.67 10.03
CA THR A 64 -0.80 21.04 9.59
C THR A 64 -2.31 21.33 9.51
N TYR A 65 -2.69 22.60 9.40
CA TYR A 65 -4.09 23.04 9.25
C TYR A 65 -4.50 23.08 7.76
N GLU A 66 -5.77 23.34 7.49
CA GLU A 66 -6.28 23.62 6.13
C GLU A 66 -5.48 24.73 5.45
N ASP A 67 -5.15 24.54 4.17
CA ASP A 67 -4.24 25.38 3.38
C ASP A 67 -2.79 25.45 3.91
N GLY A 68 -2.44 24.55 4.82
CA GLY A 68 -1.09 24.45 5.37
C GLY A 68 -0.08 23.97 4.32
N ILE A 69 1.04 24.66 4.21
CA ILE A 69 2.16 24.26 3.34
C ILE A 69 3.03 23.25 4.09
N VAL A 70 3.38 22.16 3.41
CA VAL A 70 4.33 21.14 3.86
C VAL A 70 5.45 20.98 2.84
N GLU A 71 6.64 20.65 3.32
CA GLU A 71 7.82 20.37 2.49
C GLU A 71 8.14 18.89 2.52
N PHE A 72 8.19 18.27 1.35
CA PHE A 72 8.64 16.89 1.18
C PHE A 72 10.12 16.87 0.81
N THR A 73 10.86 15.99 1.49
CA THR A 73 12.26 15.70 1.18
C THR A 73 12.40 14.23 0.81
N MET A 74 13.08 13.95 -0.29
CA MET A 74 13.40 12.61 -0.76
C MET A 74 14.92 12.49 -0.92
N VAL A 75 15.52 11.44 -0.37
CA VAL A 75 16.96 11.16 -0.51
C VAL A 75 17.11 9.83 -1.21
N VAL A 76 17.68 9.85 -2.41
CA VAL A 76 17.97 8.66 -3.21
C VAL A 76 19.44 8.32 -3.07
N THR A 77 19.75 7.10 -2.64
CA THR A 77 21.11 6.59 -2.40
C THR A 77 21.37 5.34 -3.23
N ASN A 78 22.51 5.28 -3.92
CA ASN A 78 23.00 4.03 -4.49
C ASN A 78 23.68 3.19 -3.40
N THR A 79 22.99 2.16 -2.93
CA THR A 79 23.49 1.24 -1.88
C THR A 79 24.22 0.03 -2.46
N GLY A 80 24.33 -0.05 -3.78
CA GLY A 80 24.99 -1.14 -4.49
C GLY A 80 26.48 -0.94 -4.72
N GLU A 81 27.04 -1.86 -5.51
CA GLU A 81 28.46 -1.96 -5.84
C GLU A 81 28.80 -1.52 -7.28
N VAL A 82 27.80 -1.05 -8.02
CA VAL A 82 27.93 -0.53 -9.39
C VAL A 82 27.24 0.84 -9.47
N PRO A 83 27.69 1.73 -10.36
CA PRO A 83 27.00 3.01 -10.58
C PRO A 83 25.57 2.78 -11.11
N LEU A 84 24.69 3.77 -10.92
CA LEU A 84 23.34 3.78 -11.47
C LEU A 84 23.17 5.02 -12.36
N ASP A 85 22.84 4.80 -13.63
CA ASP A 85 22.54 5.85 -14.62
C ASP A 85 21.72 5.27 -15.79
N PRO A 86 20.50 5.77 -16.07
CA PRO A 86 19.79 6.86 -15.39
C PRO A 86 19.12 6.42 -14.08
N VAL A 87 18.84 7.40 -13.22
CA VAL A 87 18.03 7.24 -12.01
C VAL A 87 16.74 8.06 -12.13
N ARG A 88 15.60 7.38 -12.18
CA ARG A 88 14.26 7.99 -12.31
C ARG A 88 13.58 8.02 -10.93
N VAL A 89 12.90 9.12 -10.62
CA VAL A 89 12.05 9.26 -9.43
C VAL A 89 10.64 9.64 -9.88
N GLU A 90 9.64 8.99 -9.29
CA GLU A 90 8.23 9.24 -9.52
C GLU A 90 7.52 9.36 -8.18
N ASP A 91 6.77 10.44 -8.00
CA ASP A 91 6.06 10.75 -6.77
C ASP A 91 4.57 10.97 -7.08
N ILE A 92 3.69 10.38 -6.28
CA ILE A 92 2.23 10.47 -6.45
C ILE A 92 1.63 11.12 -5.22
N LEU A 93 1.27 12.39 -5.33
CA LEU A 93 0.48 13.10 -4.32
C LEU A 93 -0.96 12.57 -4.35
N PRO A 94 -1.51 12.11 -3.21
CA PRO A 94 -2.89 11.69 -3.11
C PRO A 94 -3.84 12.89 -3.12
N ILE A 95 -5.14 12.60 -3.16
CA ILE A 95 -6.15 13.59 -2.78
C ILE A 95 -5.84 14.17 -1.39
N GLY A 96 -6.06 15.47 -1.24
CA GLY A 96 -5.69 16.23 -0.04
C GLY A 96 -4.39 16.99 -0.13
N LEU A 97 -3.50 16.65 -1.06
CA LEU A 97 -2.22 17.34 -1.27
C LEU A 97 -2.14 17.90 -2.70
N THR A 98 -1.96 19.22 -2.80
CA THR A 98 -1.75 19.91 -4.08
C THR A 98 -0.29 20.32 -4.20
N TYR A 99 0.35 20.01 -5.32
CA TYR A 99 1.72 20.46 -5.60
C TYR A 99 1.83 21.99 -5.55
N ALA A 100 2.78 22.52 -4.78
CA ALA A 100 2.93 23.94 -4.48
C ALA A 100 4.27 24.54 -4.96
N ASP A 101 4.92 23.87 -5.93
CA ASP A 101 6.19 24.29 -6.54
C ASP A 101 7.38 24.27 -5.56
N GLU A 102 8.42 25.05 -5.88
CA GLU A 102 9.70 25.11 -5.15
C GLU A 102 10.46 23.78 -5.16
N ALA A 103 10.31 23.01 -6.24
CA ALA A 103 11.06 21.77 -6.38
C ALA A 103 12.54 22.02 -6.73
N ASP A 104 13.43 21.34 -6.02
CA ASP A 104 14.86 21.27 -6.33
C ASP A 104 15.34 19.82 -6.25
N PRO A 105 15.82 19.22 -7.37
CA PRO A 105 15.82 19.76 -8.73
C PRO A 105 14.39 19.91 -9.29
N VAL A 106 14.23 20.74 -10.33
CA VAL A 106 12.95 20.94 -11.01
C VAL A 106 12.50 19.63 -11.70
N PRO A 107 11.25 19.17 -11.50
CA PRO A 107 10.72 17.96 -12.15
C PRO A 107 10.55 18.15 -13.66
N ASP A 108 10.66 17.05 -14.40
CA ASP A 108 10.39 17.01 -15.83
C ASP A 108 8.89 17.17 -16.15
N SER A 109 8.01 16.68 -15.27
CA SER A 109 6.57 16.83 -15.42
C SER A 109 5.83 16.78 -14.09
N VAL A 110 4.77 17.58 -14.00
CA VAL A 110 3.76 17.54 -12.93
C VAL A 110 2.40 17.41 -13.63
N THR A 111 1.69 16.31 -13.39
CA THR A 111 0.43 15.99 -14.08
C THR A 111 -0.67 15.72 -13.05
N ILE A 112 -1.78 16.43 -13.15
CA ILE A 112 -2.99 16.16 -12.36
C ILE A 112 -3.78 15.06 -13.08
N ASN A 113 -4.06 13.97 -12.38
CA ASN A 113 -4.73 12.79 -12.90
C ASN A 113 -6.26 12.92 -12.77
N PRO A 114 -7.05 12.12 -13.51
CA PRO A 114 -8.52 12.14 -13.43
C PRO A 114 -9.12 11.71 -12.09
N ASP A 115 -8.32 11.10 -11.21
CA ASP A 115 -8.69 10.68 -9.85
C ASP A 115 -8.26 11.70 -8.78
N ASP A 116 -7.94 12.93 -9.21
CA ASP A 116 -7.48 14.05 -8.39
C ASP A 116 -6.12 13.84 -7.69
N THR A 117 -5.38 12.78 -8.04
CA THR A 117 -3.97 12.64 -7.65
C THR A 117 -3.06 13.50 -8.53
N THR A 118 -1.85 13.80 -8.07
CA THR A 118 -0.83 14.50 -8.89
C THR A 118 0.42 13.63 -9.02
N THR A 119 0.82 13.31 -10.25
CA THR A 119 2.07 12.59 -10.55
C THR A 119 3.18 13.58 -10.89
N ILE A 120 4.29 13.48 -10.16
CA ILE A 120 5.51 14.28 -10.35
C ILE A 120 6.62 13.33 -10.81
N ILE A 121 7.32 13.67 -11.89
CA ILE A 121 8.34 12.80 -12.49
C ILE A 121 9.64 13.56 -12.67
N TRP A 122 10.74 12.95 -12.20
CA TRP A 122 12.11 13.24 -12.60
C TRP A 122 12.63 12.05 -13.41
N ASN A 123 12.74 12.23 -14.73
CA ASN A 123 13.17 11.18 -15.66
C ASN A 123 14.61 10.75 -15.43
N ASN A 124 15.48 11.69 -15.05
CA ASN A 124 16.85 11.41 -14.65
C ASN A 124 17.38 12.43 -13.64
N ILE A 125 17.62 12.01 -12.39
CA ILE A 125 18.24 12.85 -11.35
C ILE A 125 19.77 12.90 -11.44
N GLY A 126 20.36 12.15 -12.39
CA GLY A 126 21.79 12.09 -12.63
C GLY A 126 22.41 10.73 -12.32
N HIS A 127 23.70 10.64 -12.62
CA HIS A 127 24.54 9.48 -12.31
C HIS A 127 24.76 9.39 -10.80
N LEU A 128 24.60 8.20 -10.23
CA LEU A 128 24.94 7.92 -8.83
C LEU A 128 26.05 6.88 -8.74
N ASP A 129 27.23 7.30 -8.29
CA ASP A 129 28.31 6.39 -7.90
C ASP A 129 27.95 5.59 -6.64
N MET A 130 28.75 4.57 -6.34
CA MET A 130 28.55 3.70 -5.17
C MET A 130 28.56 4.52 -3.88
N GLY A 131 27.47 4.45 -3.11
CA GLY A 131 27.28 5.21 -1.87
C GLY A 131 26.91 6.68 -2.06
N GLU A 132 26.84 7.18 -3.29
CA GLU A 132 26.41 8.53 -3.58
C GLU A 132 24.92 8.70 -3.31
N SER A 133 24.51 9.91 -2.92
CA SER A 133 23.12 10.26 -2.70
C SER A 133 22.76 11.59 -3.37
N THR A 134 21.55 11.68 -3.89
CA THR A 134 20.94 12.91 -4.39
C THR A 134 19.70 13.22 -3.58
N LYS A 135 19.52 14.49 -3.25
CA LYS A 135 18.36 15.00 -2.52
C LYS A 135 17.40 15.68 -3.51
N LEU A 136 16.11 15.44 -3.32
CA LEU A 136 15.03 16.11 -4.03
C LEU A 136 14.08 16.70 -2.99
N GLU A 137 13.60 17.91 -3.23
CA GLU A 137 12.65 18.61 -2.37
C GLU A 137 11.53 19.21 -3.21
N PHE A 138 10.33 19.33 -2.64
CA PHE A 138 9.22 20.11 -3.20
C PHE A 138 8.20 20.44 -2.11
N LYS A 139 7.35 21.45 -2.34
CA LYS A 139 6.26 21.80 -1.43
C LYS A 139 4.90 21.31 -1.91
N ALA A 140 4.00 21.06 -0.97
CA ALA A 140 2.60 20.80 -1.23
C ALA A 140 1.71 21.59 -0.26
N ILE A 141 0.49 21.90 -0.69
CA ILE A 141 -0.57 22.49 0.14
C ILE A 141 -1.54 21.38 0.54
N PHE A 142 -1.82 21.30 1.84
CA PHE A 142 -2.80 20.38 2.40
C PHE A 142 -4.18 21.04 2.46
N ASN A 143 -5.21 20.45 1.85
CA ASN A 143 -6.56 21.04 1.78
C ASN A 143 -7.34 20.94 3.12
N GLY A 144 -6.89 20.13 4.08
CA GLY A 144 -7.57 19.94 5.37
C GLY A 144 -8.88 19.13 5.35
N GLU A 145 -9.30 18.57 4.21
CA GLU A 145 -10.54 17.78 4.12
C GLU A 145 -10.34 16.35 4.61
N GLU A 146 -9.17 15.77 4.31
CA GLU A 146 -8.76 14.47 4.81
C GLU A 146 -8.20 14.59 6.23
N THR A 147 -8.40 13.56 7.05
CA THR A 147 -7.73 13.50 8.36
C THR A 147 -6.25 13.13 8.22
N ARG A 148 -5.88 12.45 7.13
CA ARG A 148 -4.52 12.00 6.82
C ARG A 148 -4.38 11.77 5.31
N SER A 149 -3.35 12.35 4.70
CA SER A 149 -2.94 12.08 3.31
C SER A 149 -1.57 11.40 3.29
N VAL A 150 -1.44 10.29 2.58
CA VAL A 150 -0.20 9.51 2.47
C VAL A 150 0.37 9.67 1.06
N ASN A 151 1.55 10.25 0.97
CA ASN A 151 2.25 10.50 -0.28
C ASN A 151 3.36 9.47 -0.48
N VAL A 152 3.36 8.81 -1.64
CA VAL A 152 4.25 7.69 -1.97
C VAL A 152 5.19 8.10 -3.09
N VAL A 153 6.47 7.75 -2.93
CA VAL A 153 7.51 7.93 -3.95
C VAL A 153 8.09 6.59 -4.35
N THR A 154 8.50 6.46 -5.60
CA THR A 154 9.25 5.32 -6.13
C THR A 154 10.50 5.81 -6.86
N ALA A 155 11.63 5.15 -6.61
CA ALA A 155 12.89 5.34 -7.33
C ALA A 155 13.23 4.12 -8.18
N LYS A 156 13.82 4.36 -9.35
CA LYS A 156 14.33 3.33 -10.26
C LYS A 156 15.76 3.68 -10.67
N GLY A 157 16.71 2.80 -10.36
CA GLY A 157 18.10 2.92 -10.79
C GLY A 157 18.45 1.93 -11.89
N THR A 158 19.17 2.37 -12.93
CA THR A 158 19.61 1.50 -14.03
C THR A 158 21.11 1.22 -13.92
N PRO A 159 21.54 -0.03 -13.69
CA PRO A 159 22.96 -0.37 -13.67
C PRO A 159 23.56 -0.51 -15.07
N PRO A 160 24.90 -0.48 -15.23
CA PRO A 160 25.56 -0.69 -16.52
C PRO A 160 25.27 -2.05 -17.16
N ASN A 161 25.04 -3.08 -16.33
CA ASN A 161 24.67 -4.42 -16.74
C ASN A 161 23.65 -4.98 -15.75
N GLY A 162 22.73 -5.84 -16.23
CA GLY A 162 21.67 -6.43 -15.42
C GLY A 162 20.34 -5.68 -15.52
N TYR A 163 19.40 -6.01 -14.64
CA TYR A 163 18.09 -5.36 -14.60
C TYR A 163 18.10 -4.10 -13.71
N PRO A 164 17.19 -3.14 -13.98
CA PRO A 164 16.98 -2.01 -13.09
C PRO A 164 16.57 -2.44 -11.68
N VAL A 165 16.98 -1.67 -10.68
CA VAL A 165 16.62 -1.82 -9.27
C VAL A 165 15.60 -0.76 -8.87
N TYR A 166 14.77 -1.08 -7.87
CA TYR A 166 13.66 -0.25 -7.42
C TYR A 166 13.64 -0.16 -5.90
N ASP A 167 13.14 0.97 -5.39
CA ASP A 167 12.78 1.14 -3.99
C ASP A 167 11.64 2.17 -3.89
N ASP A 168 10.83 2.09 -2.84
CA ASP A 168 9.72 2.99 -2.58
C ASP A 168 9.65 3.37 -1.10
N ASP A 169 9.11 4.55 -0.83
CA ASP A 169 8.88 5.02 0.55
C ASP A 169 7.67 5.95 0.60
N ASP A 170 7.12 6.16 1.81
CA ASP A 170 5.95 7.01 2.02
C ASP A 170 6.13 8.01 3.17
N ALA A 171 5.41 9.12 3.08
CA ALA A 171 5.30 10.10 4.15
C ALA A 171 3.86 10.62 4.25
N SER A 172 3.38 10.86 5.47
CA SER A 172 1.98 11.26 5.68
C SER A 172 1.82 12.59 6.41
N VAL A 173 0.87 13.39 5.93
CA VAL A 173 0.43 14.66 6.52
C VAL A 173 -0.90 14.44 7.22
N THR A 174 -1.05 14.96 8.44
CA THR A 174 -2.28 14.82 9.25
C THR A 174 -2.88 16.19 9.55
N ALA A 175 -4.22 16.30 9.53
CA ALA A 175 -4.91 17.54 9.83
C ALA A 175 -4.84 17.93 11.33
N ILE A 176 -4.54 19.20 11.60
CA ILE A 176 -4.83 19.85 12.88
C ILE A 176 -6.29 20.27 12.84
N VAL A 177 -7.16 19.43 13.38
CA VAL A 177 -8.56 19.79 13.58
C VAL A 177 -8.69 20.51 14.94
N PRO A 178 -9.13 21.77 14.98
CA PRO A 178 -9.32 22.50 16.24
C PRO A 178 -10.19 21.72 17.24
N PRO A 179 -9.91 21.77 18.54
CA PRO A 179 -10.66 21.03 19.56
C PRO A 179 -12.19 21.28 19.53
N HIS A 180 -12.61 22.48 19.15
CA HIS A 180 -14.02 22.84 19.01
C HIS A 180 -14.69 22.11 17.84
N ILE A 181 -13.98 21.89 16.74
CA ILE A 181 -14.49 21.14 15.58
C ILE A 181 -14.62 19.67 15.96
N TRP A 182 -13.66 19.09 16.67
CA TRP A 182 -13.78 17.71 17.17
C TRP A 182 -15.01 17.50 18.03
N LYS A 183 -15.36 18.47 18.89
CA LYS A 183 -16.59 18.40 19.67
C LYS A 183 -17.84 18.32 18.80
N VAL A 184 -17.91 19.11 17.72
CA VAL A 184 -19.02 19.10 16.77
C VAL A 184 -19.04 17.80 15.96
N LEU A 185 -17.89 17.36 15.44
CA LEU A 185 -17.76 16.13 14.67
C LEU A 185 -18.10 14.89 15.49
N SER A 186 -17.58 14.79 16.71
CA SER A 186 -17.91 13.68 17.62
C SER A 186 -19.38 13.70 18.03
N TYR A 187 -19.96 14.88 18.29
CA TYR A 187 -21.40 14.99 18.53
C TYR A 187 -22.21 14.50 17.32
N ASN A 188 -21.86 14.94 16.11
CA ASN A 188 -22.52 14.45 14.90
C ASN A 188 -22.34 12.94 14.72
N GLY A 189 -21.14 12.40 14.94
CA GLY A 189 -20.89 10.95 14.87
C GLY A 189 -21.73 10.13 15.86
N LEU A 190 -21.98 10.68 17.05
CA LEU A 190 -22.82 10.02 18.06
C LEU A 190 -24.31 10.04 17.70
N TYR A 191 -24.81 11.15 17.15
CA TYR A 191 -26.26 11.42 17.07
C TYR A 191 -26.84 11.48 15.65
N ARG A 192 -26.01 11.53 14.60
CA ARG A 192 -26.45 11.60 13.19
C ARG A 192 -26.18 10.28 12.47
N CYS A 193 -27.10 9.34 12.60
CA CYS A 193 -26.98 7.99 12.06
C CYS A 193 -26.99 7.92 10.53
N GLU A 194 -27.55 8.94 9.88
CA GLU A 194 -27.47 9.11 8.42
C GLU A 194 -26.02 9.18 7.90
N LEU A 195 -25.05 9.53 8.76
CA LEU A 195 -23.63 9.55 8.39
C LEU A 195 -22.99 8.15 8.31
N CYS A 196 -23.69 7.09 8.74
CA CYS A 196 -23.20 5.72 8.58
C CYS A 196 -23.42 5.17 7.15
N ASP A 197 -24.15 5.89 6.28
CA ASP A 197 -24.41 5.54 4.87
C ASP A 197 -24.83 4.07 4.66
N MET A 198 -26.02 3.72 5.15
CA MET A 198 -26.55 2.33 5.13
C MET A 198 -27.67 2.14 4.10
N ASP A 199 -28.00 3.18 3.32
CA ASP A 199 -29.16 3.22 2.43
C ASP A 199 -29.10 2.15 1.33
N ASP A 200 -27.90 1.84 0.81
CA ASP A 200 -27.73 0.79 -0.18
C ASP A 200 -28.05 -0.60 0.38
N LEU A 201 -27.74 -0.86 1.66
CA LEU A 201 -28.05 -2.11 2.34
C LEU A 201 -29.55 -2.25 2.58
N PHE A 202 -30.21 -1.15 2.95
CA PHE A 202 -31.67 -1.12 3.11
C PHE A 202 -32.37 -1.46 1.78
N ARG A 203 -31.87 -0.89 0.68
CA ARG A 203 -32.35 -1.22 -0.67
C ARG A 203 -32.13 -2.70 -1.01
N LYS A 204 -30.93 -3.23 -0.81
CA LYS A 204 -30.60 -4.66 -1.07
C LYS A 204 -31.51 -5.60 -0.27
N ALA A 205 -31.78 -5.30 1.00
CA ALA A 205 -32.68 -6.11 1.82
C ALA A 205 -34.12 -6.13 1.27
N ARG A 206 -34.63 -4.97 0.85
CA ARG A 206 -35.97 -4.86 0.23
C ARG A 206 -36.06 -5.62 -1.11
N GLU A 207 -35.02 -5.60 -1.92
CA GLU A 207 -34.96 -6.36 -3.19
C GLU A 207 -35.06 -7.88 -2.96
N MET A 208 -34.68 -8.35 -1.76
CA MET A 208 -34.86 -9.74 -1.32
C MET A 208 -36.24 -10.02 -0.70
N ASN A 209 -37.19 -9.08 -0.76
CA ASN A 209 -38.51 -9.12 -0.12
C ASN A 209 -38.46 -9.24 1.42
N ILE A 210 -37.49 -8.58 2.05
CA ILE A 210 -37.39 -8.50 3.51
C ILE A 210 -38.07 -7.20 3.96
N GLU A 211 -39.10 -7.32 4.81
CA GLU A 211 -39.83 -6.19 5.38
C GLU A 211 -39.25 -5.82 6.76
N PHE A 212 -39.02 -4.52 6.98
CA PHE A 212 -38.50 -3.95 8.22
C PHE A 212 -38.87 -2.45 8.32
N SER A 213 -38.90 -1.90 9.53
CA SER A 213 -38.98 -0.45 9.77
C SER A 213 -37.59 0.17 9.69
N GLU A 214 -37.48 1.44 9.26
CA GLU A 214 -36.22 2.19 9.25
C GLU A 214 -35.98 2.92 10.59
N ASP A 215 -36.50 2.39 11.69
CA ASP A 215 -36.26 2.94 13.01
C ASP A 215 -34.82 2.64 13.43
N ILE A 216 -34.07 3.70 13.68
CA ILE A 216 -32.67 3.65 14.06
C ILE A 216 -32.54 4.18 15.49
N ASP A 217 -31.87 3.40 16.34
CA ASP A 217 -31.70 3.75 17.74
C ASP A 217 -30.58 4.81 17.96
N ARG A 218 -30.33 5.15 19.23
CA ARG A 218 -29.26 6.09 19.61
C ARG A 218 -27.86 5.61 19.22
N CYS A 219 -27.65 4.31 19.07
CA CYS A 219 -26.40 3.71 18.64
C CYS A 219 -26.31 3.53 17.13
N CYS A 220 -27.25 4.10 16.37
CA CYS A 220 -27.31 3.94 14.94
C CYS A 220 -27.43 2.47 14.48
N GLU A 221 -27.93 1.60 15.36
CA GLU A 221 -28.21 0.20 15.05
C GLU A 221 -29.59 0.12 14.37
N PRO A 222 -29.68 -0.36 13.11
CA PRO A 222 -30.95 -0.58 12.45
C PRO A 222 -31.55 -1.91 12.94
N TYR A 223 -32.06 -1.90 14.17
CA TYR A 223 -32.49 -3.10 14.90
C TYR A 223 -33.47 -3.95 14.09
N ASP A 224 -34.49 -3.33 13.50
CA ASP A 224 -35.54 -4.03 12.75
C ASP A 224 -34.99 -4.70 11.49
N LEU A 225 -34.03 -4.07 10.80
CA LEU A 225 -33.35 -4.70 9.66
C LEU A 225 -32.53 -5.90 10.12
N ILE A 226 -31.72 -5.74 11.17
CA ILE A 226 -30.87 -6.80 11.70
C ILE A 226 -31.73 -7.98 12.14
N GLU A 227 -32.84 -7.73 12.84
CA GLU A 227 -33.77 -8.77 13.26
C GLU A 227 -34.45 -9.46 12.06
N ALA A 228 -34.89 -8.70 11.06
CA ALA A 228 -35.49 -9.26 9.85
C ALA A 228 -34.50 -10.16 9.08
N LEU A 229 -33.23 -9.74 8.96
CA LEU A 229 -32.17 -10.54 8.35
C LEU A 229 -31.89 -11.82 9.14
N LYS A 230 -31.77 -11.74 10.48
CA LYS A 230 -31.61 -12.92 11.35
C LYS A 230 -32.76 -13.92 11.16
N ASN A 231 -33.99 -13.44 11.20
CA ASN A 231 -35.19 -14.26 11.02
C ASN A 231 -35.20 -14.97 9.66
N GLU A 232 -34.82 -14.28 8.58
CA GLU A 232 -34.78 -14.88 7.25
C GLU A 232 -33.63 -15.89 7.09
N ILE A 233 -32.46 -15.64 7.68
CA ILE A 233 -31.32 -16.59 7.72
C ILE A 233 -31.72 -17.87 8.46
N GLU A 234 -32.38 -17.74 9.61
CA GLU A 234 -32.85 -18.88 10.39
C GLU A 234 -33.93 -19.68 9.64
N LYS A 235 -34.88 -18.98 9.03
CA LYS A 235 -35.95 -19.58 8.21
C LYS A 235 -35.40 -20.36 7.02
N ARG A 236 -34.28 -19.93 6.41
CA ARG A 236 -33.58 -20.65 5.34
C ARG A 236 -32.65 -21.75 5.84
N GLY A 237 -32.52 -21.94 7.16
CA GLY A 237 -31.66 -22.96 7.76
C GLY A 237 -30.16 -22.64 7.69
N LEU A 238 -29.80 -21.36 7.49
CA LEU A 238 -28.42 -20.92 7.21
C LEU A 238 -27.63 -20.52 8.48
N LYS A 239 -28.20 -20.73 9.67
CA LYS A 239 -27.58 -20.33 10.96
C LYS A 239 -26.20 -20.92 11.27
N ASN A 240 -25.81 -21.99 10.57
CA ASN A 240 -24.51 -22.65 10.76
C ASN A 240 -23.40 -22.08 9.84
N ASP A 241 -23.74 -21.15 8.94
CA ASP A 241 -22.74 -20.44 8.11
C ASP A 241 -21.76 -19.68 9.02
N LEU A 242 -20.46 -19.81 8.75
CA LEU A 242 -19.42 -19.16 9.55
C LEU A 242 -19.55 -17.64 9.47
N ARG A 243 -19.96 -17.10 8.31
CA ARG A 243 -20.20 -15.67 8.12
C ARG A 243 -21.33 -15.16 9.00
N TYR A 244 -22.33 -15.98 9.29
CA TYR A 244 -23.42 -15.59 10.20
C TYR A 244 -22.91 -15.40 11.63
N LYS A 245 -22.05 -16.30 12.11
CA LYS A 245 -21.41 -16.16 13.43
C LYS A 245 -20.54 -14.90 13.50
N GLN A 246 -19.73 -14.65 12.48
CA GLN A 246 -18.92 -13.44 12.36
C GLN A 246 -19.80 -12.18 12.37
N ALA A 247 -20.91 -12.18 11.63
CA ALA A 247 -21.85 -11.05 11.62
C ALA A 247 -22.44 -10.77 13.02
N LEU A 248 -22.76 -11.80 13.80
CA LEU A 248 -23.25 -11.64 15.18
C LEU A 248 -22.18 -11.04 16.10
N GLU A 249 -20.93 -11.51 16.00
CA GLU A 249 -19.80 -10.96 16.77
C GLU A 249 -19.54 -9.50 16.41
N LEU A 250 -19.61 -9.14 15.12
CA LEU A 250 -19.48 -7.76 14.66
C LEU A 250 -20.61 -6.86 15.20
N ILE A 251 -21.85 -7.33 15.26
CA ILE A 251 -22.96 -6.57 15.87
C ILE A 251 -22.69 -6.28 17.34
N GLU A 252 -22.19 -7.26 18.09
CA GLU A 252 -21.88 -7.07 19.51
C GLU A 252 -20.68 -6.12 19.71
N TYR A 253 -19.67 -6.23 18.86
CA TYR A 253 -18.54 -5.30 18.86
C TYR A 253 -18.95 -3.87 18.46
N ALA A 254 -19.92 -3.71 17.56
CA ALA A 254 -20.46 -2.40 17.21
C ALA A 254 -21.17 -1.74 18.40
N LYS A 255 -21.88 -2.51 19.24
CA LYS A 255 -22.47 -2.00 20.48
C LYS A 255 -21.41 -1.48 21.43
N GLN A 256 -20.33 -2.24 21.62
CA GLN A 256 -19.19 -1.79 22.42
C GLN A 256 -18.59 -0.49 21.86
N CYS A 257 -18.40 -0.40 20.54
CA CYS A 257 -17.92 0.83 19.91
C CYS A 257 -18.86 2.03 20.18
N CYS A 258 -20.18 1.80 20.29
CA CYS A 258 -21.12 2.84 20.66
C CYS A 258 -20.91 3.32 22.11
N ASP A 259 -20.79 2.39 23.05
CA ASP A 259 -20.58 2.71 24.47
C ASP A 259 -19.25 3.46 24.67
N ASP A 260 -18.17 2.97 24.08
CA ASP A 260 -16.84 3.59 24.12
C ASP A 260 -16.88 5.01 23.49
N ALA A 261 -17.68 5.22 22.45
CA ALA A 261 -17.85 6.53 21.83
C ALA A 261 -18.53 7.53 22.78
N PHE A 262 -19.54 7.11 23.54
CA PHE A 262 -20.24 7.96 24.50
C PHE A 262 -19.39 8.24 25.74
N GLU A 263 -18.69 7.24 26.27
CA GLU A 263 -17.80 7.37 27.41
C GLU A 263 -16.71 8.40 27.12
N THR A 264 -15.95 8.19 26.05
CA THR A 264 -14.85 9.10 25.66
C THR A 264 -15.35 10.53 25.35
N TYR A 265 -16.55 10.70 24.80
CA TYR A 265 -17.15 12.02 24.60
C TYR A 265 -17.39 12.74 25.93
N SER A 266 -17.94 12.01 26.91
CA SER A 266 -18.28 12.56 28.23
C SER A 266 -17.02 12.96 29.02
N GLU A 267 -15.90 12.30 28.78
CA GLU A 267 -14.58 12.61 29.34
C GLU A 267 -13.88 13.80 28.65
N GLY A 268 -14.45 14.34 27.57
CA GLY A 268 -13.85 15.41 26.77
C GLY A 268 -12.86 14.94 25.71
N ASN A 269 -12.66 13.62 25.56
CA ASN A 269 -11.88 13.04 24.47
C ASN A 269 -12.71 12.93 23.18
N HIS A 270 -12.97 14.08 22.57
CA HIS A 270 -13.78 14.17 21.35
C HIS A 270 -13.15 13.43 20.14
N ILE A 271 -11.82 13.34 20.07
CA ILE A 271 -11.13 12.59 19.02
C ILE A 271 -11.41 11.09 19.17
N GLY A 272 -11.26 10.56 20.39
CA GLY A 272 -11.57 9.16 20.70
C GLY A 272 -13.02 8.83 20.39
N SER A 273 -13.94 9.68 20.81
CA SER A 273 -15.37 9.52 20.55
C SER A 273 -15.70 9.45 19.06
N TYR A 274 -15.13 10.34 18.26
CA TYR A 274 -15.34 10.33 16.82
C TYR A 274 -14.79 9.07 16.16
N ARG A 275 -13.59 8.62 16.56
CA ARG A 275 -12.99 7.37 16.06
C ARG A 275 -13.86 6.15 16.35
N TRP A 276 -14.39 6.05 17.57
CA TRP A 276 -15.30 4.97 17.96
C TRP A 276 -16.62 5.03 17.17
N SER A 277 -17.15 6.23 16.95
CA SER A 277 -18.37 6.43 16.14
C SER A 277 -18.20 5.97 14.69
N ILE A 278 -17.07 6.29 14.03
CA ILE A 278 -16.74 5.77 12.69
C ILE A 278 -16.60 4.25 12.72
N LYS A 279 -15.86 3.72 13.71
CA LYS A 279 -15.63 2.28 13.83
C LYS A 279 -16.94 1.52 13.99
N ARG A 280 -17.86 2.03 14.80
CA ARG A 280 -19.23 1.51 14.95
C ARG A 280 -19.95 1.40 13.60
N CYS A 281 -20.03 2.50 12.83
CA CYS A 281 -20.70 2.49 11.52
C CYS A 281 -20.10 1.44 10.58
N LYS A 282 -18.76 1.40 10.46
CA LYS A 282 -18.06 0.43 9.60
C LYS A 282 -18.34 -1.02 10.01
N THR A 283 -18.29 -1.31 11.31
CA THR A 283 -18.55 -2.65 11.85
C THR A 283 -20.01 -3.09 11.61
N LEU A 284 -20.98 -2.20 11.81
CA LEU A 284 -22.41 -2.49 11.53
C LEU A 284 -22.63 -2.77 10.04
N ARG A 285 -22.02 -1.96 9.17
CA ARG A 285 -22.08 -2.14 7.73
C ARG A 285 -21.57 -3.51 7.31
N GLU A 286 -20.38 -3.89 7.77
CA GLU A 286 -19.76 -5.18 7.48
C GLU A 286 -20.63 -6.35 7.96
N ALA A 287 -21.22 -6.24 9.16
CA ALA A 287 -22.11 -7.27 9.68
C ALA A 287 -23.37 -7.48 8.81
N ILE A 288 -23.99 -6.38 8.37
CA ILE A 288 -25.20 -6.43 7.54
C ILE A 288 -24.87 -6.91 6.12
N GLU A 289 -23.75 -6.48 5.55
CA GLU A 289 -23.25 -6.98 4.26
C GLU A 289 -23.09 -8.50 4.28
N LEU A 290 -22.44 -9.06 5.31
CA LEU A 290 -22.30 -10.51 5.48
C LEU A 290 -23.66 -11.21 5.54
N MET A 291 -24.64 -10.66 6.28
CA MET A 291 -25.98 -11.26 6.35
C MET A 291 -26.70 -11.23 5.00
N ILE A 292 -26.56 -10.13 4.25
CA ILE A 292 -27.13 -9.99 2.90
C ILE A 292 -26.46 -11.00 1.93
N GLU A 293 -25.15 -11.15 1.98
CA GLU A 293 -24.40 -12.13 1.15
C GLU A 293 -24.78 -13.58 1.45
N ILE A 294 -25.13 -13.90 2.69
CA ILE A 294 -25.62 -15.24 3.06
C ILE A 294 -27.00 -15.50 2.43
N LEU A 295 -27.86 -14.49 2.40
CA LEU A 295 -29.22 -14.59 1.85
C LEU A 295 -29.26 -14.50 0.32
N SER A 296 -28.28 -13.83 -0.27
CA SER A 296 -28.07 -13.75 -1.71
C SER A 296 -26.66 -14.20 -2.03
N PRO A 297 -26.33 -15.50 -1.91
CA PRO A 297 -25.08 -16.00 -2.42
C PRO A 297 -25.08 -15.67 -3.91
N GLU A 298 -24.12 -14.88 -4.37
CA GLU A 298 -23.98 -14.57 -5.78
C GLU A 298 -24.20 -15.86 -6.57
N LYS A 299 -25.00 -15.79 -7.64
CA LYS A 299 -25.09 -16.91 -8.58
C LYS A 299 -23.66 -17.18 -9.03
N CYS A 300 -23.00 -18.17 -8.45
CA CYS A 300 -21.83 -18.78 -9.03
C CYS A 300 -22.20 -19.03 -10.48
N GLY A 301 -21.57 -18.30 -11.39
CA GLY A 301 -21.72 -18.47 -12.82
C GLY A 301 -21.23 -19.86 -13.19
N CYS A 302 -22.08 -20.87 -13.02
CA CYS A 302 -21.96 -22.11 -13.74
C CYS A 302 -22.42 -21.81 -15.17
N SER A 303 -21.50 -21.33 -16.00
CA SER A 303 -21.58 -21.52 -17.45
C SER A 303 -21.61 -23.03 -17.71
N THR A 304 -22.83 -23.57 -17.77
CA THR A 304 -23.09 -24.87 -18.38
C THR A 304 -23.60 -24.60 -19.79
N SER A 305 -22.67 -24.69 -20.75
CA SER A 305 -22.93 -25.04 -22.15
C SER A 305 -21.61 -25.16 -22.89
#